data_AF-A0AAV6VBA6-F1
#
_entry.id   AF-A0AAV6VBA6-F1
#
_cell.length_a   1.000
_cell.length_b   1.000
_cell.length_c   1.000
_cell.angle_alpha   90.00
_cell.angle_beta   90.00
_cell.angle_gamma   90.00
#
_symmetry.space_group_name_H-M   'P 1'
#
loop_
_entity.id
_entity.type
_entity.pdbx_description
1 polymer ?
#
loop_
_entity_poly.entity_id
_entity_poly.type
_entity_poly.pdbx_seq_one_letter_code
_entity_poly.pdbx_strand_id
1 'polypeptide(L)'
;MLATSPENKMQEVFKFSTMADPRVKQIRIKTGVVKRLAKEKVMYEKEAVKEKEKLEKMQASGEDSYVIRKQEEVIKESMMMIPDTARRYQMAYNELQEILDNEQELVECAEYQAAQEVLRESSKTVAATE
;
A
#
# COMPACT_ATOMS: atom_id res chain seq x y z
N MET A 1 50.78 -5.16 7.48
CA MET A 1 49.55 -5.45 8.25
C MET A 1 49.12 -4.15 8.92
N LEU A 2 48.20 -3.40 8.30
CA LEU A 2 47.68 -2.16 8.89
C LEU A 2 46.52 -2.54 9.80
N ALA A 3 46.69 -2.30 11.10
CA ALA A 3 45.64 -2.49 12.09
C ALA A 3 44.49 -1.52 11.81
N THR A 4 43.30 -2.06 11.54
CA THR A 4 42.08 -1.26 11.39
C THR A 4 41.68 -0.69 12.76
N SER A 5 41.48 0.63 12.83
CA SER A 5 41.05 1.33 14.05
C SER A 5 39.76 0.72 14.62
N PRO A 6 39.58 0.62 15.95
CA PRO A 6 38.35 0.11 16.58
C PRO A 6 37.07 0.79 16.07
N GLU A 7 37.15 2.06 15.70
CA GLU A 7 36.03 2.84 15.14
C GLU A 7 35.59 2.32 13.76
N ASN A 8 36.52 1.96 12.88
CA ASN A 8 36.19 1.35 11.59
C ASN A 8 35.57 -0.03 11.77
N LYS A 9 36.01 -0.78 12.78
CA LYS A 9 35.47 -2.11 13.09
C LYS A 9 34.04 -2.01 13.64
N MET A 10 33.76 -0.98 14.45
CA MET A 10 32.42 -0.70 14.97
C MET A 10 31.47 -0.22 13.86
N GLN A 11 31.95 0.65 12.96
CA GLN A 11 31.19 1.04 11.76
C GLN A 11 30.93 -0.13 10.81
N GLU A 12 31.90 -1.05 10.62
CA GLU A 12 31.69 -2.26 9.83
C GLU A 12 30.70 -3.24 10.48
N VAL A 13 30.74 -3.41 11.81
CA VAL A 13 29.77 -4.24 12.56
C VAL A 13 28.36 -3.66 12.45
N PHE A 14 28.20 -2.33 12.57
CA PHE A 14 26.91 -1.66 12.33
C PHE A 14 26.42 -1.83 10.89
N LYS A 15 27.33 -1.79 9.90
CA LYS A 15 27.01 -1.95 8.48
C LYS A 15 26.70 -3.39 8.06
N PHE A 16 27.21 -4.40 8.78
CA PHE A 16 26.87 -5.81 8.55
C PHE A 16 25.58 -6.25 9.27
N SER A 17 25.23 -5.59 10.38
CA SER A 17 24.00 -5.91 11.12
C SER A 17 22.73 -5.59 10.33
N THR A 18 22.74 -4.60 9.44
CA THR A 18 21.53 -4.11 8.75
C THR A 18 20.96 -5.07 7.70
N MET A 19 21.78 -5.89 7.03
CA MET A 19 21.27 -6.88 6.05
C MET A 19 20.75 -8.19 6.68
N ALA A 20 21.11 -8.46 7.94
CA ALA A 20 20.75 -9.70 8.65
C ALA A 20 19.76 -9.49 9.80
N ASP A 21 19.37 -8.25 10.11
CA ASP A 21 18.40 -7.95 11.16
C ASP A 21 17.00 -8.49 10.77
N PRO A 22 16.42 -9.42 11.56
CA PRO A 22 15.08 -9.95 11.31
C PRO A 22 14.00 -8.85 11.18
N ARG A 23 14.19 -7.71 11.86
CA ARG A 23 13.27 -6.57 11.89
C ARG A 23 13.28 -5.81 10.56
N VAL A 24 14.45 -5.66 9.93
CA VAL A 24 14.58 -5.13 8.56
C VAL A 24 13.82 -5.99 7.55
N LYS A 25 13.90 -7.32 7.68
CA LYS A 25 13.11 -8.25 6.86
C LYS A 25 11.61 -8.07 7.10
N GLN A 26 11.18 -7.90 8.35
CA GLN A 26 9.77 -7.67 8.71
C GLN A 26 9.24 -6.36 8.10
N ILE A 27 9.98 -5.25 8.25
CA ILE A 27 9.65 -3.95 7.64
C ILE A 27 9.46 -4.12 6.13
N ARG A 28 10.39 -4.78 5.44
CA ARG A 28 10.28 -5.02 4.00
C ARG A 28 9.03 -5.81 3.61
N ILE A 29 8.70 -6.85 4.36
CA ILE A 29 7.51 -7.67 4.12
C ILE A 29 6.24 -6.83 4.28
N LYS A 30 6.13 -6.11 5.40
CA LYS A 30 4.95 -5.29 5.75
C LYS A 30 4.78 -4.11 4.79
N THR A 31 5.87 -3.49 4.35
CA THR A 31 5.89 -2.51 3.26
C THR A 31 5.29 -3.08 1.98
N GLY A 32 5.66 -4.31 1.61
CA GLY A 32 5.10 -4.99 0.45
C GLY A 32 3.59 -5.27 0.57
N VAL A 33 3.10 -5.55 1.77
CA VAL A 33 1.66 -5.75 2.03
C VAL A 33 0.89 -4.44 1.82
N VAL A 34 1.34 -3.34 2.43
CA VAL A 34 0.73 -2.01 2.26
C VAL A 34 0.69 -1.60 0.79
N LYS A 35 1.81 -1.77 0.07
CA LYS A 35 1.90 -1.41 -1.36
C LYS A 35 0.93 -2.18 -2.23
N ARG A 36 0.70 -3.47 -1.96
CA ARG A 36 -0.26 -4.30 -2.72
C ARG A 36 -1.69 -3.89 -2.42
N LEU A 37 -2.05 -3.75 -1.14
CA LEU A 37 -3.41 -3.39 -0.72
C LEU A 37 -3.81 -1.99 -1.21
N ALA A 38 -2.89 -1.03 -1.18
CA ALA A 38 -3.13 0.32 -1.72
C ALA A 38 -3.47 0.27 -3.21
N LYS A 39 -2.70 -0.49 -4.00
CA LYS A 39 -2.97 -0.68 -5.44
C LYS A 39 -4.28 -1.42 -5.69
N GLU A 40 -4.60 -2.43 -4.89
CA GLU A 40 -5.83 -3.20 -4.98
C GLU A 40 -7.06 -2.31 -4.73
N LYS A 41 -7.04 -1.46 -3.68
CA LYS A 41 -8.12 -0.49 -3.41
C LYS A 41 -8.33 0.45 -4.59
N VAL A 42 -7.25 1.08 -5.07
CA VAL A 42 -7.30 2.03 -6.19
C VAL A 42 -7.81 1.39 -7.47
N MET A 43 -7.45 0.12 -7.72
CA MET A 43 -7.95 -0.62 -8.87
C MET A 43 -9.46 -0.83 -8.80
N TYR A 44 -9.98 -1.29 -7.65
CA TYR A 44 -11.41 -1.50 -7.48
C TYR A 44 -12.22 -0.21 -7.57
N GLU A 45 -11.69 0.89 -7.04
CA GLU A 45 -12.33 2.22 -7.15
C GLU A 45 -12.38 2.71 -8.59
N LYS A 46 -11.28 2.57 -9.34
CA LYS A 46 -11.25 2.92 -10.77
C LYS A 46 -12.24 2.09 -11.59
N GLU A 47 -12.36 0.80 -11.30
CA GLU A 47 -13.34 -0.04 -11.99
C GLU A 47 -14.77 0.41 -11.67
N ALA A 48 -15.08 0.69 -10.40
CA ALA A 48 -16.39 1.21 -10.02
C ALA A 48 -16.73 2.55 -10.70
N VAL A 49 -15.76 3.47 -10.84
CA VAL A 49 -15.94 4.73 -11.58
C VAL A 49 -16.22 4.46 -13.06
N LYS A 50 -15.41 3.62 -13.70
CA LYS A 50 -15.57 3.25 -15.11
C LYS A 50 -16.95 2.62 -15.39
N GLU A 51 -17.42 1.73 -14.53
CA GLU A 51 -18.73 1.10 -14.70
C GLU A 51 -19.89 2.10 -14.47
N LYS A 52 -19.70 3.12 -13.62
CA LYS A 52 -20.65 4.25 -13.46
C LYS A 52 -20.68 5.15 -14.70
N GLU A 53 -19.52 5.55 -15.23
CA GLU A 53 -19.43 6.33 -16.47
C GLU A 53 -20.07 5.58 -17.66
N LYS A 54 -19.95 4.26 -17.69
CA LYS A 54 -20.62 3.41 -18.69
C LYS A 54 -22.13 3.45 -18.52
N LEU A 55 -22.65 3.35 -17.30
CA LEU A 55 -24.08 3.46 -17.02
C LEU A 55 -24.64 4.82 -17.47
N GLU A 56 -23.94 5.92 -17.19
CA GLU A 56 -24.34 7.26 -17.62
C GLU A 56 -24.44 7.36 -19.14
N LYS A 57 -23.47 6.78 -19.87
CA LYS A 57 -23.52 6.72 -21.33
C LYS A 57 -24.71 5.91 -21.82
N MET A 58 -24.95 4.72 -21.25
CA MET A 58 -26.08 3.86 -21.61
C MET A 58 -27.43 4.58 -21.41
N GLN A 59 -27.57 5.31 -20.32
CA GLN A 59 -28.75 6.15 -20.04
C GLN A 59 -28.89 7.28 -21.07
N ALA A 60 -27.81 7.97 -21.40
CA ALA A 60 -27.82 9.05 -22.39
C ALA A 60 -28.14 8.57 -23.81
N SER A 61 -27.73 7.35 -24.17
CA SER A 61 -28.07 6.72 -25.46
C SER A 61 -29.46 6.07 -25.48
N GLY A 62 -30.22 6.13 -24.37
CA GLY A 62 -31.58 5.58 -24.30
C GLY A 62 -31.62 4.06 -24.38
N GLU A 63 -30.63 3.38 -23.81
CA GLU A 63 -30.62 1.91 -23.78
C GLU A 63 -31.80 1.33 -23.00
N ASP A 64 -32.14 0.08 -23.32
CA ASP A 64 -33.29 -0.59 -22.71
C ASP A 64 -33.13 -0.77 -21.18
N SER A 65 -34.26 -0.67 -20.49
CA SER A 65 -34.34 -0.74 -19.03
C SER A 65 -33.78 -2.03 -18.42
N TYR A 66 -33.83 -3.15 -19.15
CA TYR A 66 -33.26 -4.41 -18.71
C TYR A 66 -31.73 -4.35 -18.74
N VAL A 67 -31.16 -3.76 -19.78
CA VAL A 67 -29.70 -3.63 -19.95
C VAL A 67 -29.14 -2.66 -18.91
N ILE A 68 -29.82 -1.54 -18.66
CA ILE A 68 -29.49 -0.60 -17.58
C ILE A 68 -29.46 -1.30 -16.22
N ARG A 69 -30.51 -2.08 -15.88
CA ARG A 69 -30.56 -2.85 -14.62
C ARG A 69 -29.40 -3.84 -14.50
N LYS A 70 -29.01 -4.49 -15.60
CA LYS A 70 -27.86 -5.41 -15.60
C LYS A 70 -26.55 -4.67 -15.32
N GLN A 71 -26.38 -3.47 -15.87
CA GLN A 71 -25.20 -2.65 -15.60
C GLN A 71 -25.14 -2.18 -14.13
N GLU A 72 -26.28 -1.90 -13.50
CA GLU A 72 -26.33 -1.60 -12.05
C GLU A 72 -25.88 -2.79 -11.18
N GLU A 73 -26.17 -4.02 -11.59
CA GLU A 73 -25.66 -5.23 -10.90
C GLU A 73 -24.13 -5.32 -11.01
N VAL A 74 -23.56 -5.05 -12.20
CA VAL A 74 -22.10 -5.02 -12.41
C VAL A 74 -21.42 -3.96 -11.53
N ILE A 75 -22.04 -2.78 -11.40
CA ILE A 75 -21.54 -1.72 -10.50
C ILE A 75 -21.55 -2.21 -9.05
N LYS A 76 -22.62 -2.86 -8.59
CA LYS A 76 -22.70 -3.40 -7.23
C LYS A 76 -21.59 -4.43 -6.99
N GLU A 77 -21.38 -5.36 -7.90
CA GLU A 77 -20.29 -6.35 -7.83
C GLU A 77 -18.92 -5.69 -7.72
N SER A 78 -18.67 -4.65 -8.52
CA SER A 78 -17.42 -3.88 -8.49
C SER A 78 -17.22 -3.16 -7.16
N MET A 79 -18.29 -2.63 -6.58
CA MET A 79 -18.25 -1.89 -5.31
C MET A 79 -18.11 -2.79 -4.08
N MET A 80 -18.58 -4.04 -4.12
CA MET A 80 -18.56 -4.95 -2.96
C MET A 80 -17.14 -5.24 -2.44
N MET A 81 -16.11 -5.12 -3.27
CA MET A 81 -14.72 -5.40 -2.89
C MET A 81 -14.02 -4.23 -2.17
N ILE A 82 -14.49 -3.01 -2.37
CA ILE A 82 -13.84 -1.79 -1.86
C ILE A 82 -13.79 -1.76 -0.32
N PRO A 83 -14.89 -2.06 0.41
CA PRO A 83 -14.89 -1.94 1.88
C PRO A 83 -13.90 -2.89 2.57
N ASP A 84 -13.84 -4.16 2.16
CA ASP A 84 -12.90 -5.11 2.77
C ASP A 84 -11.45 -4.75 2.42
N THR A 85 -11.19 -4.36 1.17
CA THR A 85 -9.84 -3.95 0.74
C THR A 85 -9.37 -2.70 1.48
N ALA A 86 -10.25 -1.71 1.68
CA ALA A 86 -9.97 -0.51 2.46
C ALA A 86 -9.66 -0.85 3.92
N ARG A 87 -10.45 -1.74 4.54
CA ARG A 87 -10.20 -2.22 5.91
C ARG A 87 -8.86 -2.94 6.02
N ARG A 88 -8.56 -3.87 5.10
CA ARG A 88 -7.27 -4.59 5.04
C ARG A 88 -6.10 -3.61 4.88
N TYR A 89 -6.25 -2.62 3.99
CA TYR A 89 -5.24 -1.57 3.79
C TYR A 89 -5.00 -0.80 5.09
N GLN A 90 -6.05 -0.31 5.75
CA GLN A 90 -5.90 0.47 6.98
C GLN A 90 -5.22 -0.33 8.09
N MET A 91 -5.57 -1.62 8.24
CA MET A 91 -4.92 -2.49 9.21
C MET A 91 -3.42 -2.66 8.91
N ALA A 92 -3.07 -2.95 7.65
CA ALA A 92 -1.67 -3.09 7.25
C ALA A 92 -0.87 -1.78 7.37
N TYR A 93 -1.52 -0.65 7.09
CA TYR A 93 -0.95 0.68 7.25
C TYR A 93 -0.59 0.95 8.71
N ASN A 94 -1.55 0.76 9.61
CA ASN A 94 -1.37 0.98 11.04
C ASN A 94 -0.31 0.03 11.61
N GLU A 95 -0.33 -1.25 11.20
CA GLU A 95 0.68 -2.22 11.64
C GLU A 95 2.09 -1.81 11.19
N LEU A 96 2.26 -1.35 9.94
CA LEU A 96 3.56 -0.89 9.47
C LEU A 96 3.99 0.39 10.19
N GLN A 97 3.08 1.34 10.40
CA GLN A 97 3.37 2.56 11.15
C GLN A 97 3.83 2.24 12.58
N GLU A 98 3.12 1.36 13.28
CA GLU A 98 3.49 0.92 14.63
C GLU A 98 4.87 0.23 14.66
N ILE A 99 5.19 -0.59 13.67
CA ILE A 99 6.53 -1.19 13.55
C ILE A 99 7.59 -0.09 13.40
N LEU A 100 7.37 0.90 12.54
CA LEU A 100 8.33 1.98 12.34
C LEU A 100 8.48 2.84 13.60
N ASP A 101 7.38 3.11 14.31
CA ASP A 101 7.36 3.88 15.55
C ASP A 101 8.17 3.19 16.66
N ASN A 102 8.15 1.85 16.71
CA ASN A 102 8.88 1.05 17.70
C ASN A 102 10.35 0.77 17.36
N GLU A 103 10.73 0.86 16.07
CA GLU A 103 12.05 0.45 15.57
C GLU A 103 12.88 1.66 15.08
N GLN A 104 12.86 2.76 15.85
CA GLN A 104 13.51 4.04 15.47
C GLN A 104 15.03 3.93 15.29
N GLU A 105 15.69 2.95 15.93
CA GLU A 105 17.10 2.68 15.72
C GLU A 105 17.44 2.24 14.29
N LEU A 106 16.43 1.81 13.51
CA LEU A 106 16.58 1.41 12.11
C LEU A 106 16.30 2.57 11.13
N VAL A 107 16.09 3.80 11.60
CA VAL A 107 15.70 4.94 10.74
C VAL A 107 16.67 5.22 9.58
N GLU A 108 17.96 4.96 9.77
CA GLU A 108 19.00 5.14 8.75
C GLU A 108 19.08 3.98 7.75
N CYS A 109 18.32 2.89 7.97
CA CYS A 109 18.32 1.76 7.04
C CYS A 109 17.39 2.02 5.84
N ALA A 110 17.80 1.55 4.67
CA ALA A 110 17.10 1.81 3.42
C ALA A 110 15.65 1.26 3.42
N GLU A 111 15.43 0.10 4.03
CA GLU A 111 14.11 -0.52 4.15
C GLU A 111 13.15 0.31 5.01
N TYR A 112 13.64 0.91 6.10
CA TYR A 112 12.84 1.77 6.97
C TYR A 112 12.43 3.05 6.23
N GLN A 113 13.38 3.71 5.57
CA GLN A 113 13.11 4.91 4.76
C GLN A 113 12.15 4.62 3.61
N ALA A 114 12.32 3.48 2.93
CA ALA A 114 11.40 3.03 1.90
C ALA A 114 9.99 2.76 2.44
N ALA A 115 9.88 2.21 3.65
CA ALA A 115 8.60 1.98 4.32
C ALA A 115 7.88 3.30 4.63
N GLN A 116 8.59 4.30 5.17
CA GLN A 116 8.05 5.63 5.42
C GLN A 116 7.52 6.29 4.14
N GLU A 117 8.30 6.21 3.06
CA GLU A 117 7.87 6.75 1.77
C GLU A 117 6.62 6.02 1.25
N VAL A 118 6.55 4.69 1.37
CA VAL A 118 5.36 3.92 0.97
C VAL A 118 4.14 4.28 1.81
N LEU A 119 4.26 4.51 3.12
CA LEU A 119 3.14 4.99 3.94
C LEU A 119 2.66 6.36 3.45
N ARG A 120 3.59 7.29 3.18
CA ARG A 120 3.27 8.62 2.67
C ARG A 120 2.59 8.59 1.30
N GLU A 121 3.14 7.84 0.34
CA GLU A 121 2.62 7.72 -1.02
C GLU A 121 1.28 6.98 -1.05
N SER A 122 1.17 5.87 -0.32
CA SER A 122 -0.05 5.07 -0.32
C SER A 122 -1.22 5.83 0.29
N SER A 123 -1.00 6.56 1.39
CA SER A 123 -2.04 7.38 2.02
C SER A 123 -2.56 8.45 1.06
N LYS A 124 -1.65 9.17 0.38
CA LYS A 124 -2.03 10.14 -0.66
C LYS A 124 -2.83 9.51 -1.80
N THR A 125 -2.38 8.35 -2.27
CA THR A 125 -3.02 7.65 -3.40
C THR A 125 -4.42 7.17 -3.02
N VAL A 126 -4.57 6.66 -1.81
CA VAL A 126 -5.83 6.14 -1.27
C VAL A 126 -6.83 7.25 -0.95
N ALA A 127 -6.36 8.42 -0.52
CA ALA A 127 -7.21 9.59 -0.24
C ALA A 127 -7.63 10.32 -1.53
N ALA A 128 -6.84 10.26 -2.60
CA ALA A 128 -7.18 10.90 -3.88
C ALA A 128 -8.33 10.21 -4.64
N THR A 129 -8.78 9.04 -4.17
CA THR A 129 -9.85 8.25 -4.79
C THR A 129 -11.14 8.20 -3.96
N GLU A 130 -11.17 8.89 -2.81
CA GLU A 130 -12.37 9.05 -1.96
C GLU A 130 -13.29 10.18 -2.42
#